data_AF-A0A452ZHX4-F1
#
_entry.id   AF-A0A452ZHX4-F1
#
_cell.length_a   1.000
_cell.length_b   1.000
_cell.length_c   1.000
_cell.angle_alpha   90.00
_cell.angle_beta   90.00
_cell.angle_gamma   90.00
#
_symmetry.space_group_name_H-M   'P 1'
#
loop_
_entity.id
_entity.type
_entity.pdbx_description
1 polymer ?
#
loop_
_entity_poly.entity_id
_entity_poly.type
_entity_poly.pdbx_seq_one_letter_code
_entity_poly.pdbx_strand_id
1 'polypeptide(L)' 'MELVKLFAMCHSRMEDIVPKDSPVRLVAFNLGYLPGGDKKIITVPETTELALQAASRIVGSGGLISVLVYIGHLGGR' A
#
# COMPACT_ATOMS: atom_id res chain seq x y z
N MET A 1 -10.85 -2.08 -22.22
CA MET A 1 -10.52 -1.05 -21.22
C MET A 1 -9.88 -1.76 -20.05
N GLU A 2 -8.62 -1.50 -19.75
CA GLU A 2 -7.91 -2.16 -18.65
C GLU A 2 -8.35 -1.50 -17.34
N LEU A 3 -9.00 -2.26 -16.45
CA LEU A 3 -9.53 -1.77 -15.18
C LEU A 3 -8.51 -1.84 -14.04
N VAL A 4 -7.42 -2.58 -14.25
CA VAL A 4 -6.40 -2.86 -13.23
C VAL A 4 -5.03 -2.81 -13.88
N LYS A 5 -4.12 -2.04 -13.28
CA LYS A 5 -2.71 -2.01 -13.65
C LYS A 5 -1.87 -2.40 -12.45
N LEU A 6 -0.96 -3.36 -12.64
CA LEU A 6 -0.08 -3.85 -11.57
C LEU A 6 1.30 -3.20 -11.67
N PHE A 7 1.82 -2.78 -10.52
CA PHE A 7 3.16 -2.24 -10.38
C PHE A 7 3.92 -3.06 -9.35
N ALA A 8 4.96 -3.78 -9.77
CA ALA A 8 5.82 -4.55 -8.88
C ALA A 8 6.80 -3.61 -8.15
N MET A 9 6.29 -2.86 -7.17
CA MET A 9 7.05 -1.88 -6.39
C MET A 9 6.56 -1.80 -4.94
N CYS A 10 7.33 -1.13 -4.09
CA CYS A 10 6.90 -0.84 -2.72
C CYS A 10 5.78 0.22 -2.71
N HIS A 11 4.83 0.09 -1.79
CA HIS A 11 3.77 1.08 -1.57
C HIS A 11 4.32 2.47 -1.25
N SER A 12 5.52 2.59 -0.65
CA SER A 12 6.15 3.88 -0.38
C SER A 12 6.42 4.72 -1.64
N ARG A 13 6.37 4.10 -2.82
CA ARG A 13 6.59 4.73 -4.13
C ARG A 13 5.30 5.04 -4.90
N MET A 14 4.13 4.90 -4.28
CA MET A 14 2.86 5.08 -4.99
C MET A 14 2.68 6.49 -5.60
N GLU A 15 3.29 7.52 -5.02
CA GLU A 15 3.26 8.88 -5.59
C GLU A 15 3.94 8.97 -6.97
N ASP A 16 4.85 8.06 -7.28
CA ASP A 16 5.54 8.06 -8.58
C ASP A 16 4.63 7.65 -9.73
N ILE A 17 3.51 7.00 -9.42
CA ILE A 17 2.61 6.41 -10.42
C ILE A 17 1.18 6.96 -10.37
N VAL A 18 0.75 7.51 -9.23
CA VAL A 18 -0.59 8.09 -9.09
C VAL A 18 -0.54 9.56 -9.54
N PRO A 19 -1.30 9.94 -10.59
CA PRO A 19 -1.38 11.34 -11.02
C PRO A 19 -1.89 12.26 -9.90
N LYS A 20 -1.32 13.46 -9.77
CA LYS A 20 -1.65 14.42 -8.70
C LYS A 20 -3.14 14.78 -8.61
N ASP A 21 -3.82 14.82 -9.76
CA ASP A 21 -5.24 15.17 -9.84
C ASP A 21 -6.16 13.94 -9.88
N SER A 22 -5.65 12.73 -9.58
CA SER A 22 -6.49 11.54 -9.51
C SER A 22 -7.47 11.64 -8.35
N PRO A 23 -8.77 11.36 -8.56
CA PRO A 23 -9.78 11.40 -7.51
C PRO A 23 -9.73 10.15 -6.63
N VAL A 24 -8.60 9.92 -5.95
CA VAL A 24 -8.40 8.74 -5.11
C VAL A 24 -9.30 8.83 -3.88
N ARG A 25 -10.27 7.92 -3.78
CA ARG A 25 -11.24 7.84 -2.68
C ARG A 25 -10.82 6.85 -1.59
N LEU A 26 -9.99 5.87 -1.93
CA LEU A 26 -9.56 4.79 -1.04
C LEU A 26 -8.13 4.36 -1.37
N VAL A 27 -7.30 4.24 -0.35
CA VAL A 27 -6.05 3.48 -0.38
C VAL A 27 -6.17 2.32 0.60
N ALA A 28 -5.89 1.10 0.15
CA ALA A 28 -6.02 -0.11 0.97
C ALA A 28 -4.65 -0.79 1.13
N PHE A 29 -4.25 -0.98 2.37
CA PHE A 29 -3.04 -1.70 2.76
C PHE A 29 -3.40 -3.08 3.32
N ASN A 30 -2.67 -4.08 2.86
CA ASN A 30 -2.67 -5.43 3.41
C ASN A 30 -1.25 -5.75 3.86
N LEU A 31 -0.97 -5.54 5.14
CA LEU A 31 0.37 -5.71 5.71
C LEU A 31 0.63 -7.17 6.03
N GLY A 32 1.70 -7.71 5.46
CA GLY A 32 2.09 -9.10 5.58
C GLY A 32 2.97 -9.54 4.42
N TYR A 33 2.73 -10.74 3.92
CA TYR A 33 3.36 -11.31 2.74
C TYR A 33 2.31 -11.65 1.68
N LEU A 34 2.72 -11.75 0.42
CA LEU A 34 1.84 -12.17 -0.67
C LEU A 34 1.56 -13.69 -0.57
N PRO A 35 0.30 -14.15 -0.46
CA PRO A 35 -0.03 -15.56 -0.51
C PRO A 35 0.46 -16.22 -1.81
N GLY A 36 1.16 -17.35 -1.69
CA GLY A 36 1.79 -18.03 -2.83
C GLY A 36 3.08 -17.39 -3.35
N GLY A 37 3.52 -16.26 -2.78
CA GLY A 37 4.78 -15.59 -3.12
C GLY A 37 5.96 -15.95 -2.21
N ASP A 38 7.09 -15.26 -2.40
CA ASP A 38 8.25 -15.39 -1.52
C ASP A 38 7.96 -14.76 -0.14
N LYS A 39 7.92 -15.61 0.90
CA LYS A 39 7.65 -15.21 2.28
C LYS A 39 8.75 -14.34 2.92
N LYS A 40 9.90 -14.18 2.26
CA LYS A 40 10.93 -13.22 2.66
C LYS A 40 10.56 -11.79 2.27
N ILE A 41 9.68 -11.61 1.29
CA ILE A 41 9.17 -10.31 0.89
C ILE A 41 7.95 -10.00 1.75
N ILE A 42 8.17 -9.14 2.74
CA ILE A 42 7.16 -8.74 3.72
C ILE A 42 7.06 -7.21 3.78
N THR A 43 5.91 -6.70 4.22
CA THR A 43 5.82 -5.30 4.67
C THR A 43 6.64 -5.12 5.94
N VAL A 44 7.42 -4.04 6.01
CA VAL A 44 8.22 -3.66 7.18
C VAL A 44 7.83 -2.28 7.69
N PRO A 45 7.96 -1.99 9.00
CA PRO A 45 7.49 -0.75 9.59
C PRO A 45 8.00 0.51 8.88
N GLU A 46 9.28 0.54 8.53
CA GLU A 46 9.96 1.70 7.95
C GLU A 46 9.32 2.09 6.61
N THR A 47 9.10 1.11 5.73
CA THR A 47 8.46 1.36 4.43
C THR A 47 6.95 1.55 4.52
N THR A 48 6.32 0.97 5.56
CA THR A 48 4.87 1.11 5.81
C THR A 48 4.55 2.53 6.25
N GLU A 49 5.36 3.11 7.13
CA GLU A 49 5.20 4.51 7.57
C GLU A 49 5.30 5.47 6.37
N LEU A 50 6.34 5.33 5.55
CA LEU A 50 6.51 6.15 4.34
C LEU A 50 5.32 6.00 3.38
N ALA A 51 4.79 4.79 3.24
CA ALA A 51 3.64 4.53 2.39
C ALA A 51 2.34 5.14 2.94
N LEU A 52 2.14 5.13 4.26
CA LEU A 52 0.99 5.79 4.89
C LEU A 52 1.05 7.32 4.72
N GLN A 53 2.25 7.90 4.84
CA GLN A 53 2.47 9.33 4.56
C GLN A 53 2.20 9.67 3.09
N ALA A 54 2.58 8.78 2.16
CA ALA A 54 2.27 8.95 0.75
C ALA A 54 0.77 8.86 0.47
N ALA A 55 0.12 7.85 1.06
CA ALA A 55 -1.32 7.67 0.95
C ALA A 55 -2.11 8.87 1.49
N SER A 56 -1.67 9.50 2.58
CA SER A 56 -2.34 10.68 3.14
C SER A 56 -2.23 11.93 2.25
N ARG A 57 -1.20 12.03 1.41
CA ARG A 57 -1.06 13.09 0.40
C ARG A 57 -1.85 12.82 -0.87
N ILE A 58 -2.05 11.55 -1.21
CA ILE A 58 -2.77 11.11 -2.40
C ILE A 58 -4.29 11.10 -2.19
N VAL A 59 -4.74 10.62 -1.03
CA VAL A 59 -6.17 10.44 -0.77
C VAL A 59 -6.87 11.79 -0.72
N GLY A 60 -7.92 11.94 -1.52
CA GLY A 60 -8.69 13.17 -1.58
C GLY A 60 -9.47 13.42 -0.28
N SER A 61 -9.92 14.66 -0.09
CA SER A 61 -10.77 15.03 1.05
C SER A 61 -12.01 14.13 1.15
N GLY A 62 -12.29 13.65 2.37
CA GLY A 62 -13.37 12.68 2.62
C GLY A 62 -13.13 11.27 2.07
N GLY A 63 -11.92 10.96 1.60
CA GLY A 63 -11.48 9.60 1.29
C GLY A 63 -10.98 8.84 2.52
N LEU A 64 -10.60 7.58 2.33
CA LEU A 64 -10.24 6.65 3.40
C LEU A 64 -8.89 5.97 3.15
N ILE A 65 -8.18 5.67 4.23
CA ILE A 65 -7.05 4.76 4.23
C ILE A 65 -7.45 3.55 5.07
N SER A 66 -7.47 2.36 4.47
CA SER A 66 -7.73 1.10 5.17
C SER A 66 -6.42 0.36 5.40
N VAL A 67 -6.21 -0.15 6.61
CA VAL A 67 -5.02 -0.93 6.96
C VAL A 67 -5.46 -2.24 7.59
N LEU A 68 -5.20 -3.35 6.90
CA LEU A 68 -5.34 -4.69 7.44
C LEU A 68 -3.96 -5.23 7.79
N VAL A 69 -3.82 -5.80 8.99
CA VAL A 69 -2.54 -6.33 9.49
C VAL A 69 -2.68 -7.83 9.72
N TYR A 70 -1.90 -8.61 8.97
CA TYR A 70 -1.78 -10.04 9.21
C TYR A 70 -0.73 -10.31 10.29
N ILE A 71 -1.12 -10.99 11.35
CA ILE A 71 -0.22 -11.39 12.44
C ILE A 71 0.30 -12.82 12.25
N GLY A 72 1.30 -13.21 13.05
CA GLY A 72 1.80 -14.60 13.09
C GLY A 72 2.83 -14.96 12.03
N HIS A 73 3.37 -13.97 11.30
CA HIS A 73 4.54 -14.12 10.43
C HIS A 73 5.75 -13.36 10.99
N LEU A 74 6.93 -13.53 10.37
CA LEU A 74 8.20 -13.00 10.90
C LEU A 74 8.16 -11.50 11.24
N GLY A 75 7.42 -10.69 10.46
CA GLY A 75 7.28 -9.25 10.66
C GLY A 75 5.94 -8.78 11.28
N GLY A 76 5.05 -9.72 11.64
CA GLY A 76 3.74 -9.44 12.23
C GLY A 76 3.64 -10.03 13.64
N ARG A 77 4.58 -9.66 14.51
CA ARG A 77 4.66 -10.07 15.91
C ARG A 77 4.33 -8.91 16.83
#